data_AF-A0A6B8W9G5-F1
#
_entry.id   AF-A0A6B8W9G5-F1
#
_cell.length_a   1.000
_cell.length_b   1.000
_cell.length_c   1.000
_cell.angle_alpha   90.00
_cell.angle_beta   90.00
_cell.angle_gamma   90.00
#
_symmetry.space_group_name_H-M   'P 1'
#
loop_
_entity.id
_entity.type
_entity.pdbx_description
1 polymer ?
#
loop_
_entity_poly.entity_id
_entity_poly.type
_entity_poly.pdbx_seq_one_letter_code
_entity_poly.pdbx_strand_id
1 'polypeptide(L)'
;MEQTCECVDMAQAKKQPTMTITVRPLAPSTVKNNPRSRLLRARATGDTYRLIDGALDLGLVTGDEVNAATGSDGARYLSGVARLRPGILAEVLVYERLCSHHAAEFVDQVKDDWRIDGASSVHERGGRVRSFWPPTIPHEDVTMAVELSTSEYGLPFSLIPTQFRPRLIAHMISFGPPPCIRSAA
;
A
#
# COMPACT_ATOMS: atom_id res chain seq x y z
N MET A 1 9.86 -48.31 -34.85
CA MET A 1 9.36 -47.65 -33.62
C MET A 1 10.09 -46.33 -33.52
N GLU A 2 9.54 -45.31 -34.15
CA GLU A 2 10.12 -43.96 -34.17
C GLU A 2 9.65 -43.21 -32.93
N GLN A 3 10.60 -42.77 -32.11
CA GLN A 3 10.36 -41.88 -30.98
C GLN A 3 10.13 -40.47 -31.52
N THR A 4 8.89 -39.98 -31.47
CA THR A 4 8.59 -38.56 -31.62
C THR A 4 9.00 -37.85 -30.33
N CYS A 5 10.05 -37.04 -30.44
CA CYS A 5 10.51 -36.11 -29.41
C CYS A 5 9.52 -34.94 -29.38
N GLU A 6 8.66 -34.87 -28.36
CA GLU A 6 7.81 -33.71 -28.13
C GLU A 6 8.65 -32.57 -27.56
N CYS A 7 8.93 -31.58 -28.41
CA CYS A 7 9.43 -30.28 -28.00
C CYS A 7 8.37 -29.60 -27.13
N VAL A 8 8.56 -29.62 -25.81
CA VAL A 8 7.77 -28.80 -24.90
C VAL A 8 8.14 -27.34 -25.14
N ASP A 9 7.27 -26.63 -25.87
CA ASP A 9 7.29 -25.18 -26.02
C ASP A 9 7.25 -24.54 -24.62
N MET A 10 8.43 -24.20 -24.10
CA MET A 10 8.57 -23.25 -23.01
C MET A 10 8.15 -21.87 -23.54
N ALA A 11 6.84 -21.62 -23.55
CA ALA A 11 6.29 -20.29 -23.76
C ALA A 11 6.92 -19.36 -22.73
N GLN A 12 7.90 -18.57 -23.17
CA GLN A 12 8.43 -17.44 -22.43
C GLN A 12 7.24 -16.56 -22.09
N ALA A 13 6.78 -16.59 -20.83
CA ALA A 13 5.78 -15.68 -20.33
C ALA A 13 6.32 -14.26 -20.57
N LYS A 14 5.81 -13.57 -21.60
CA LYS A 14 6.14 -12.18 -21.87
C LYS A 14 5.88 -11.41 -20.58
N LYS A 15 6.95 -10.97 -19.91
CA LYS A 15 6.85 -10.12 -18.73
C LYS A 15 6.01 -8.91 -19.14
N GLN A 16 4.79 -8.83 -18.62
CA GLN A 16 3.90 -7.71 -18.92
C GLN A 16 4.59 -6.40 -18.54
N PRO A 17 4.47 -5.36 -19.38
CA PRO A 17 5.14 -4.10 -19.14
C PRO A 17 4.68 -3.50 -17.81
N THR A 18 5.65 -3.07 -17.01
CA THR A 18 5.39 -2.28 -15.82
C THR A 18 4.90 -0.90 -16.25
N MET A 19 3.83 -0.42 -15.61
CA MET A 19 3.29 0.92 -15.82
C MET A 19 3.04 1.62 -14.49
N THR A 20 2.58 2.86 -14.56
CA THR A 20 2.36 3.71 -13.39
C THR A 20 0.88 4.04 -13.25
N ILE A 21 0.37 3.88 -12.03
CA ILE A 21 -0.95 4.34 -11.59
C ILE A 21 -0.77 5.56 -10.68
N THR A 22 -1.43 6.65 -11.04
CA THR A 22 -1.49 7.89 -10.28
C THR A 22 -2.56 7.77 -9.20
N VAL A 23 -2.12 7.84 -7.95
CA VAL A 23 -2.97 7.87 -6.77
C VAL A 23 -3.01 9.30 -6.25
N ARG A 24 -4.21 9.84 -6.01
CA ARG A 24 -4.40 11.21 -5.51
C ARG A 24 -4.82 11.18 -4.05
N PRO A 25 -3.91 11.38 -3.09
CA PRO A 25 -4.28 11.43 -1.68
C PRO A 25 -5.24 12.59 -1.41
N LEU A 26 -6.18 12.40 -0.50
CA LEU A 26 -7.00 13.47 0.06
C LEU A 26 -6.22 14.19 1.16
N ALA A 27 -6.35 15.52 1.22
CA ALA A 27 -5.90 16.25 2.40
C ALA A 27 -6.71 15.83 3.63
N PRO A 28 -6.07 15.72 4.81
CA PRO A 28 -6.80 15.82 6.07
C PRO A 28 -7.62 17.12 6.05
N SER A 29 -8.81 17.11 6.65
CA SER A 29 -9.73 18.27 6.67
C SER A 29 -9.10 19.56 7.21
N THR A 30 -7.98 19.45 7.94
CA THR A 30 -7.23 20.54 8.57
C THR A 30 -6.17 21.18 7.64
N VAL A 31 -5.92 20.63 6.45
CA VAL A 31 -4.86 21.10 5.53
C VAL A 31 -5.48 21.66 4.24
N LYS A 32 -5.14 22.90 3.90
CA LYS A 32 -5.72 23.62 2.73
C LYS A 32 -5.33 23.02 1.37
N ASN A 33 -4.18 22.35 1.28
CA ASN A 33 -3.67 21.82 0.01
C ASN A 33 -3.70 20.30 -0.01
N ASN A 34 -4.19 19.72 -1.10
CA ASN A 34 -4.11 18.29 -1.33
C ASN A 34 -2.64 17.84 -1.39
N PRO A 35 -2.29 16.69 -0.79
CA PRO A 35 -0.96 16.12 -0.91
C PRO A 35 -0.63 15.83 -2.38
N ARG A 36 0.67 15.84 -2.70
CA ARG A 36 1.14 15.49 -4.03
C ARG A 36 0.68 14.08 -4.42
N SER A 37 0.20 13.94 -5.65
CA SER A 37 -0.14 12.64 -6.25
C SER A 37 1.06 11.68 -6.19
N ARG A 38 0.78 10.40 -6.00
CA ARG A 38 1.78 9.33 -5.95
C ARG A 38 1.71 8.47 -7.19
N LEU A 39 2.87 8.08 -7.65
CA LEU A 39 3.06 7.23 -8.81
C LEU A 39 3.41 5.84 -8.31
N LEU A 40 2.48 4.89 -8.39
CA LEU A 40 2.70 3.50 -7.99
C LEU A 40 2.91 2.63 -9.21
N ARG A 41 3.95 1.79 -9.20
CA ARG A 41 4.15 0.83 -10.28
C ARG A 41 3.13 -0.30 -10.18
N ALA A 42 2.65 -0.74 -11.34
CA ALA A 42 1.69 -1.83 -11.47
C ALA A 42 1.94 -2.63 -12.77
N ARG A 43 1.38 -3.83 -12.84
CA ARG A 43 1.29 -4.65 -14.05
C ARG A 43 -0.17 -4.88 -14.41
N ALA A 44 -0.50 -4.81 -15.70
CA ALA A 44 -1.85 -5.09 -16.16
C ALA A 44 -2.20 -6.58 -15.96
N THR A 45 -3.36 -6.86 -15.37
CA THR A 45 -3.89 -8.20 -15.12
C THR A 45 -5.31 -8.27 -15.67
N GLY A 46 -5.43 -8.57 -16.96
CA GLY A 46 -6.70 -8.44 -17.70
C GLY A 46 -7.13 -6.97 -17.74
N ASP A 47 -8.33 -6.68 -17.23
CA ASP A 47 -8.90 -5.33 -17.18
C ASP A 47 -8.47 -4.52 -15.93
N THR A 48 -7.67 -5.14 -15.05
CA THR A 48 -7.22 -4.55 -13.79
C THR A 48 -5.71 -4.33 -13.78
N TYR A 49 -5.19 -3.72 -12.72
CA TYR A 49 -3.76 -3.50 -12.53
C TYR A 49 -3.34 -4.01 -11.15
N ARG A 50 -2.41 -4.96 -11.12
CA ARG A 50 -1.79 -5.44 -9.87
C ARG A 50 -0.62 -4.54 -9.46
N LEU A 51 -0.71 -3.97 -8.26
CA LEU A 51 0.32 -3.09 -7.71
C LEU A 51 1.62 -3.85 -7.41
N ILE A 52 2.74 -3.31 -7.85
CA ILE A 52 4.10 -3.74 -7.48
C ILE A 52 4.56 -2.99 -6.24
N ASP A 53 4.24 -1.70 -6.16
CA ASP A 53 4.57 -0.84 -5.01
C ASP A 53 3.34 -0.63 -4.13
N GLY A 54 3.55 -0.58 -2.82
CA GLY A 54 2.51 -0.21 -1.85
C GLY A 54 2.54 1.28 -1.49
N ALA A 55 1.43 1.73 -0.90
CA ALA A 55 1.33 3.00 -0.19
C ALA A 55 0.52 2.74 1.09
N LEU A 56 1.18 2.21 2.12
CA LEU A 56 0.53 1.71 3.34
C LEU A 56 -0.30 2.78 4.04
N ASP A 57 0.15 4.03 4.02
CA ASP A 57 -0.55 5.18 4.59
C ASP A 57 -1.81 5.60 3.82
N LEU A 58 -1.99 5.07 2.60
CA LEU A 58 -3.23 5.19 1.83
C LEU A 58 -4.04 3.89 1.85
N GLY A 59 -3.61 2.88 2.63
CA GLY A 59 -4.24 1.57 2.71
C GLY A 59 -3.95 0.64 1.54
N LEU A 60 -3.06 1.01 0.61
CA LEU A 60 -2.69 0.21 -0.57
C LEU A 60 -1.41 -0.59 -0.31
N VAL A 61 -1.38 -1.85 -0.72
CA VAL A 61 -0.24 -2.76 -0.53
C VAL A 61 0.18 -3.42 -1.85
N THR A 62 1.43 -3.88 -1.91
CA THR A 62 1.91 -4.70 -3.02
C THR A 62 1.03 -5.95 -3.17
N GLY A 63 0.57 -6.18 -4.40
CA GLY A 63 -0.32 -7.28 -4.78
C GLY A 63 -1.81 -6.92 -4.80
N ASP A 64 -2.22 -5.74 -4.31
CA ASP A 64 -3.59 -5.25 -4.53
C ASP A 64 -3.87 -5.09 -6.03
N GLU A 65 -5.10 -5.36 -6.44
CA GLU A 65 -5.59 -5.15 -7.80
C GLU A 65 -6.58 -4.01 -7.84
N VAL A 66 -6.32 -3.09 -8.76
CA VAL A 66 -7.03 -1.83 -8.87
C VAL A 66 -7.52 -1.57 -10.28
N ASN A 67 -8.56 -0.76 -10.39
CA ASN A 67 -9.03 -0.22 -11.65
C ASN A 67 -8.38 1.15 -11.88
N ALA A 68 -8.15 1.49 -13.14
CA ALA A 68 -7.64 2.80 -13.51
C ALA A 68 -8.46 3.44 -14.62
N ALA A 69 -8.60 4.77 -14.56
CA ALA A 69 -9.20 5.59 -15.61
C ALA A 69 -8.14 6.54 -16.16
N THR A 70 -8.08 6.68 -17.49
CA THR A 70 -7.15 7.60 -18.14
C THR A 70 -7.69 9.03 -18.08
N GLY A 71 -6.87 9.96 -17.58
CA GLY A 71 -7.19 11.39 -17.57
C GLY A 71 -6.92 12.06 -18.93
N SER A 72 -7.35 13.31 -19.06
CA SER A 72 -7.10 14.13 -20.26
C SER A 72 -5.61 14.42 -20.50
N ASP A 73 -4.79 14.29 -19.46
CA ASP A 73 -3.33 14.39 -19.47
C ASP A 73 -2.62 13.09 -19.92
N GLY A 74 -3.39 12.04 -20.24
CA GLY A 74 -2.87 10.72 -20.61
C GLY A 74 -2.39 9.87 -19.43
N ALA A 75 -2.43 10.38 -18.20
CA ALA A 75 -2.06 9.62 -17.02
C ALA A 75 -3.19 8.65 -16.61
N ARG A 76 -2.83 7.50 -16.04
CA ARG A 76 -3.78 6.53 -15.49
C ARG A 76 -4.00 6.84 -14.02
N TYR A 77 -5.23 7.13 -13.62
CA TYR A 77 -5.60 7.43 -12.25
C TYR A 77 -6.32 6.26 -11.60
N LEU A 78 -6.05 6.00 -10.33
CA LEU A 78 -6.80 5.02 -9.54
C LEU A 78 -8.29 5.35 -9.58
N SER A 79 -9.12 4.51 -10.18
CA SER A 79 -10.57 4.72 -10.31
C SER A 79 -11.40 3.79 -9.43
N GLY A 80 -10.81 2.72 -8.93
CA GLY A 80 -11.46 1.81 -8.00
C GLY A 80 -10.51 0.72 -7.51
N VAL A 81 -10.98 -0.05 -6.52
CA VAL A 81 -10.29 -1.22 -6.00
C VAL A 81 -11.03 -2.46 -6.48
N ALA A 82 -10.36 -3.32 -7.25
CA ALA A 82 -10.96 -4.54 -7.78
C ALA A 82 -10.84 -5.69 -6.77
N ARG A 83 -9.65 -5.86 -6.18
CA ARG A 83 -9.38 -6.89 -5.17
C ARG A 83 -8.25 -6.44 -4.26
N LEU A 84 -8.49 -6.50 -2.95
CA LEU A 84 -7.43 -6.27 -1.95
C LEU A 84 -6.73 -7.58 -1.62
N ARG A 85 -5.41 -7.52 -1.48
CA ARG A 85 -4.63 -8.60 -0.88
C ARG A 85 -5.07 -8.76 0.59
N PRO A 86 -5.51 -9.94 1.02
CA PRO A 86 -5.89 -10.15 2.42
C PRO A 86 -4.69 -9.94 3.35
N GLY A 87 -4.96 -9.47 4.57
CA GLY A 87 -3.95 -9.15 5.57
C GLY A 87 -4.35 -8.00 6.50
N ILE A 88 -3.50 -7.74 7.48
CA ILE A 88 -3.70 -6.70 8.51
C ILE A 88 -2.74 -5.55 8.23
N LEU A 89 -3.24 -4.32 8.27
CA LEU A 89 -2.38 -3.15 8.36
C LEU A 89 -2.23 -2.76 9.82
N ALA A 90 -1.00 -2.53 10.27
CA ALA A 90 -0.75 -1.92 11.57
C ALA A 90 -0.18 -0.53 11.39
N GLU A 91 -0.49 0.37 12.31
CA GLU A 91 0.01 1.73 12.34
C GLU A 91 0.34 2.14 13.77
N VAL A 92 1.53 2.72 13.95
CA VAL A 92 2.01 3.30 15.22
C VAL A 92 2.32 4.78 15.01
N LEU A 93 1.85 5.63 15.93
CA LEU A 93 2.16 7.05 15.93
C LEU A 93 3.39 7.35 16.80
N VAL A 94 4.45 7.82 16.15
CA VAL A 94 5.74 8.16 16.78
C VAL A 94 5.92 9.68 16.92
N TYR A 95 5.38 10.45 15.97
CA TYR A 95 5.50 11.91 15.94
C TYR A 95 5.01 12.56 17.24
N GLU A 96 5.76 13.55 17.73
CA GLU A 96 5.49 14.29 18.98
C GLU A 96 5.42 13.42 20.25
N ARG A 97 5.72 12.12 20.17
CA ARG A 97 5.77 11.22 21.33
C ARG A 97 7.19 10.96 21.81
N LEU A 98 8.14 10.96 20.89
CA LEU A 98 9.55 10.71 21.17
C LEU A 98 10.41 11.87 20.68
N CYS A 99 11.57 12.06 21.33
CA CYS A 99 12.61 12.90 20.76
C CYS A 99 13.13 12.27 19.46
N SER A 100 13.80 13.04 18.61
CA SER A 100 14.27 12.57 17.30
C SER A 100 15.17 11.34 17.38
N HIS A 101 15.96 11.21 18.45
CA HIS A 101 16.85 10.06 18.66
C HIS A 101 16.06 8.77 18.95
N HIS A 102 15.20 8.76 19.97
CA HIS A 102 14.38 7.59 20.30
C HIS A 102 13.39 7.25 19.18
N ALA A 103 12.91 8.26 18.44
CA ALA A 103 12.07 8.01 17.27
C ALA A 103 12.83 7.23 16.19
N ALA A 104 14.09 7.58 15.92
CA ALA A 104 14.91 6.86 14.94
C ALA A 104 15.23 5.44 15.41
N GLU A 105 15.64 5.28 16.67
CA GLU A 105 15.91 3.98 17.29
C GLU A 105 14.69 3.06 17.22
N PHE A 106 13.52 3.56 17.66
CA PHE A 106 12.26 2.83 17.57
C PHE A 106 11.98 2.39 16.13
N VAL A 107 12.08 3.30 15.16
CA VAL A 107 11.78 3.04 13.75
C VAL A 107 12.70 1.96 13.17
N ASP A 108 13.98 1.98 13.52
CA ASP A 108 14.95 1.01 13.02
C ASP A 108 14.72 -0.37 13.66
N GLN A 109 14.48 -0.42 14.97
CA GLN A 109 14.18 -1.66 15.69
C GLN A 109 12.91 -2.34 15.15
N VAL A 110 11.79 -1.62 15.06
CA VAL A 110 10.51 -2.23 14.61
C VAL A 110 10.52 -2.62 13.14
N LYS A 111 11.33 -1.97 12.31
CA LYS A 111 11.45 -2.36 10.90
C LYS A 111 12.05 -3.75 10.74
N ASP A 112 12.97 -4.12 11.60
CA ASP A 112 13.66 -5.40 11.52
C ASP A 112 12.88 -6.48 12.29
N ASP A 113 12.45 -6.18 13.51
CA ASP A 113 11.67 -7.11 14.33
C ASP A 113 10.39 -7.56 13.61
N TRP A 114 9.59 -6.60 13.12
CA TRP A 114 8.33 -6.97 12.47
C TRP A 114 8.54 -7.73 11.16
N ARG A 115 9.65 -7.51 10.45
CA ARG A 115 9.97 -8.33 9.28
C ARG A 115 10.33 -9.76 9.67
N ILE A 116 11.06 -9.94 10.78
CA ILE A 116 11.37 -11.25 11.34
C ILE A 116 10.08 -11.97 11.76
N ASP A 117 9.15 -11.24 12.36
CA ASP A 117 7.83 -11.74 12.77
C ASP A 117 6.86 -11.99 11.59
N GLY A 118 7.23 -11.61 10.37
CA GLY A 118 6.53 -11.96 9.14
C GLY A 118 5.77 -10.82 8.44
N ALA A 119 5.94 -9.56 8.87
CA ALA A 119 5.43 -8.42 8.12
C ALA A 119 6.03 -8.38 6.70
N SER A 120 5.17 -8.33 5.69
CA SER A 120 5.60 -8.26 4.29
C SER A 120 6.20 -6.90 3.91
N SER A 121 5.86 -5.84 4.65
CA SER A 121 6.36 -4.49 4.42
C SER A 121 6.25 -3.66 5.68
N VAL A 122 7.25 -2.81 5.93
CA VAL A 122 7.28 -1.83 7.03
C VAL A 122 7.81 -0.51 6.48
N HIS A 123 7.08 0.58 6.70
CA HIS A 123 7.36 1.90 6.17
C HIS A 123 7.17 2.95 7.27
N GLU A 124 8.14 3.86 7.42
CA GLU A 124 7.95 5.09 8.19
C GLU A 124 7.59 6.22 7.21
N ARG A 125 6.56 6.99 7.54
CA ARG A 125 6.24 8.23 6.85
C ARG A 125 5.42 9.17 7.71
N GLY A 126 5.92 10.39 7.85
CA GLY A 126 5.21 11.47 8.55
C GLY A 126 5.10 11.20 10.05
N GLY A 127 6.14 10.57 10.62
CA GLY A 127 6.22 10.20 12.03
C GLY A 127 5.16 9.15 12.43
N ARG A 128 4.79 8.31 11.47
CA ARG A 128 3.99 7.10 11.69
C ARG A 128 4.71 5.92 11.05
N VAL A 129 4.83 4.83 11.79
CA VAL A 129 5.32 3.56 11.26
C VAL A 129 4.11 2.71 10.89
N ARG A 130 4.14 2.15 9.68
CA ARG A 130 3.07 1.30 9.17
C ARG A 130 3.63 -0.01 8.70
N SER A 131 2.89 -1.08 8.90
CA SER A 131 3.24 -2.40 8.42
C SER A 131 2.05 -3.12 7.82
N PHE A 132 2.34 -4.11 6.98
CA PHE A 132 1.36 -5.01 6.41
C PHE A 132 1.74 -6.46 6.69
N TRP A 133 0.79 -7.20 7.25
CA TRP A 133 0.94 -8.58 7.70
C TRP A 133 0.07 -9.49 6.83
N PRO A 134 0.66 -10.48 6.14
CA PRO A 134 -0.09 -11.42 5.31
C PRO A 134 -1.02 -12.29 6.18
N PRO A 135 -2.06 -12.92 5.60
CA PRO A 135 -3.04 -13.68 6.36
C PRO A 135 -2.48 -14.98 6.95
N THR A 136 -1.25 -15.35 6.56
CA THR A 136 -0.51 -16.47 7.14
C THR A 136 -0.04 -16.18 8.57
N ILE A 137 0.00 -14.90 8.98
CA ILE A 137 0.31 -14.50 10.35
C ILE A 137 -1.01 -14.27 11.09
N PRO A 138 -1.29 -15.01 12.18
CA PRO A 138 -2.49 -14.84 13.00
C PRO A 138 -2.66 -13.41 13.52
N HIS A 139 -3.92 -12.98 13.65
CA HIS A 139 -4.23 -11.63 14.15
C HIS A 139 -3.70 -11.39 15.58
N GLU A 140 -3.72 -12.42 16.43
CA GLU A 140 -3.20 -12.36 17.81
C GLU A 140 -1.68 -12.13 17.82
N ASP A 141 -0.94 -12.83 16.95
CA ASP A 141 0.52 -12.66 16.82
C ASP A 141 0.88 -11.25 16.32
N VAL A 142 0.14 -10.73 15.34
CA VAL A 142 0.31 -9.34 14.87
C VAL A 142 0.04 -8.36 15.99
N THR A 143 -1.01 -8.59 16.78
CA THR A 143 -1.37 -7.72 17.91
C THR A 143 -0.26 -7.72 18.94
N MET A 144 0.20 -8.90 19.34
CA MET A 144 1.27 -9.07 20.31
C MET A 144 2.58 -8.41 19.85
N ALA A 145 3.00 -8.63 18.59
CA ALA A 145 4.22 -8.04 18.06
C ALA A 145 4.17 -6.49 18.08
N VAL A 146 3.04 -5.90 17.68
CA VAL A 146 2.88 -4.44 17.68
C VAL A 146 2.77 -3.89 19.10
N GLU A 147 2.06 -4.58 20.00
CA GLU A 147 1.95 -4.20 21.41
C GLU A 147 3.30 -4.23 22.12
N LEU A 148 4.09 -5.30 21.94
CA LEU A 148 5.41 -5.41 22.55
C LEU A 148 6.32 -4.26 22.13
N SER A 149 6.39 -3.98 20.82
CA SER A 149 7.20 -2.86 20.32
C SER A 149 6.75 -1.50 20.87
N THR A 150 5.45 -1.28 21.02
CA THR A 150 4.91 0.02 21.45
C THR A 150 4.87 0.21 22.96
N SER A 151 4.92 -0.87 23.73
CA SER A 151 4.74 -0.87 25.19
C SER A 151 5.79 -0.06 25.93
N GLU A 152 7.06 -0.18 25.57
CA GLU A 152 8.19 0.51 26.22
C GLU A 152 8.01 2.04 26.21
N TYR A 153 7.52 2.56 25.09
CA TYR A 153 7.37 3.99 24.85
C TYR A 153 5.92 4.48 25.03
N GLY A 154 4.98 3.60 25.39
CA GLY A 154 3.56 3.93 25.51
C GLY A 154 2.95 4.49 24.23
N LEU A 155 3.39 4.01 23.05
CA LEU A 155 2.97 4.58 21.77
C LEU A 155 1.56 4.09 21.38
N PRO A 156 0.66 4.98 20.93
CA PRO A 156 -0.63 4.55 20.44
C PRO A 156 -0.48 3.86 19.09
N PHE A 157 -1.15 2.73 18.96
CA PHE A 157 -1.20 1.95 17.73
C PHE A 157 -2.65 1.64 17.32
N SER A 158 -2.80 1.22 16.07
CA SER A 158 -4.06 0.73 15.53
C SER A 158 -3.81 -0.43 14.58
N LEU A 159 -4.73 -1.39 14.60
CA LEU A 159 -4.76 -2.52 13.67
C LEU A 159 -6.00 -2.37 12.79
N ILE A 160 -5.80 -2.51 11.48
CA ILE A 160 -6.82 -2.36 10.45
C ILE A 160 -6.93 -3.69 9.71
N PRO A 161 -7.85 -4.56 10.14
CA PRO A 161 -8.21 -5.78 9.43
C PRO A 161 -8.64 -5.52 7.98
N THR A 162 -8.54 -6.56 7.14
CA THR A 162 -8.83 -6.47 5.69
C THR A 162 -10.19 -5.86 5.40
N GLN A 163 -11.23 -6.21 6.16
CA GLN A 163 -12.61 -5.75 5.94
C GLN A 163 -12.79 -4.23 6.11
N PHE A 164 -11.89 -3.56 6.83
CA PHE A 164 -11.95 -2.11 7.03
C PHE A 164 -11.07 -1.32 6.06
N ARG A 165 -10.16 -1.99 5.34
CA ARG A 165 -9.28 -1.35 4.35
C ARG A 165 -10.02 -0.61 3.23
N PRO A 166 -11.13 -1.11 2.65
CA PRO A 166 -11.88 -0.36 1.63
C PRO A 166 -12.36 1.00 2.15
N ARG A 167 -12.83 1.05 3.41
CA ARG A 167 -13.27 2.29 4.04
C ARG A 167 -12.09 3.24 4.23
N LEU A 168 -10.96 2.76 4.73
CA LEU A 168 -9.73 3.56 4.85
C LEU A 168 -9.34 4.18 3.50
N ILE A 169 -9.22 3.36 2.45
CA ILE A 169 -8.84 3.82 1.11
C ILE A 169 -9.80 4.91 0.61
N ALA A 170 -11.12 4.72 0.78
CA ALA A 170 -12.12 5.69 0.35
C ALA A 170 -12.04 7.03 1.08
N HIS A 171 -11.56 7.06 2.32
CA HIS A 171 -11.35 8.32 3.07
C HIS A 171 -10.01 8.98 2.76
N MET A 172 -9.05 8.22 2.22
CA MET A 172 -7.67 8.69 2.02
C MET A 172 -7.34 9.03 0.55
N ILE A 173 -8.16 8.59 -0.41
CA ILE A 173 -7.86 8.70 -1.84
C ILE A 173 -9.03 9.29 -2.62
N SER A 174 -8.72 10.23 -3.52
CA SER A 174 -9.64 10.72 -4.54
C SER A 174 -9.58 9.82 -5.77
N PHE A 175 -10.70 9.17 -6.09
CA PHE A 175 -10.81 8.28 -7.25
C PHE A 175 -11.00 9.03 -8.57
N GLY A 176 -10.44 8.47 -9.64
CA GLY A 176 -10.52 8.96 -11.00
C GLY A 176 -9.55 10.11 -11.31
N PRO A 177 -9.55 10.61 -12.55
CA PRO A 177 -8.81 11.80 -12.93
C PRO A 177 -9.39 13.07 -12.27
N PRO A 178 -8.60 14.15 -12.14
CA PRO A 178 -9.16 15.44 -11.76
C PRO A 178 -10.20 15.91 -12.79
N PRO A 179 -11.23 16.67 -12.37
CA PRO A 179 -12.19 17.23 -13.31
C PRO A 179 -11.47 18.12 -14.33
N CYS A 180 -11.87 18.02 -15.60
CA CYS A 180 -11.38 18.91 -16.65
C CYS A 180 -11.86 20.33 -16.32
N ILE A 181 -10.96 21.22 -15.90
CA ILE A 181 -11.26 22.63 -15.81
C ILE A 181 -11.31 23.14 -17.25
N ARG A 182 -12.51 23.21 -17.82
CA ARG A 182 -12.72 24.01 -19.02
C ARG A 182 -12.58 25.45 -18.58
N SER A 183 -11.50 26.11 -18.99
CA SER A 183 -11.40 27.56 -18.91
C SER A 183 -12.66 28.12 -19.57
N ALA A 184 -13.46 28.88 -18.83
CA ALA A 184 -14.58 29.61 -19.41
C ALA A 184 -14.00 30.51 -20.52
N ALA A 185 -14.52 30.33 -21.73
CA ALA A 185 -14.18 31.15 -22.89
C ALA A 185 -14.74 32.57 -22.73
#